data_AF-A0A3Q7JN51-F1
#
_entry.id   AF-A0A3Q7JN51-F1
#
_cell.length_a   1.000
_cell.length_b   1.000
_cell.length_c   1.000
_cell.angle_alpha   90.00
_cell.angle_beta   90.00
_cell.angle_gamma   90.00
#
_symmetry.space_group_name_H-M   'P 1'
#
loop_
_entity.id
_entity.type
_entity.pdbx_description
1 polymer ?
#
loop_
_entity_poly.entity_id
_entity_poly.type
_entity_poly.pdbx_seq_one_letter_code
_entity_poly.pdbx_strand_id
1 'polypeptide(L)'
;MAASFRWVLQLHKDVPKAARFYSEGLDFTINVCTHRWAELQSGPLKLALMHSSTDIVVQKGYSSLLSFTVGDINNSVTKLMALGAELDGPIKYEIHGKVAALRCVDGHMLGLYEPS
;
A
#
# COMPACT_ATOMS: atom_id res chain seq x y z
N MET A 1 31.37 7.08 -4.75
CA MET A 1 30.23 7.13 -3.81
C MET A 1 29.07 6.39 -4.47
N ALA A 2 28.43 5.44 -3.80
CA ALA A 2 27.33 4.65 -4.37
C ALA A 2 25.98 5.33 -4.09
N ALA A 3 25.01 5.19 -4.98
CA ALA A 3 23.65 5.67 -4.76
C ALA A 3 22.97 4.88 -3.63
N SER A 4 22.27 5.57 -2.73
CA SER A 4 21.47 4.96 -1.66
C SER A 4 19.98 5.12 -1.95
N PHE A 5 19.20 4.05 -1.72
CA PHE A 5 17.76 4.12 -1.86
C PHE A 5 17.14 5.05 -0.81
N ARG A 6 16.28 5.98 -1.24
CA ARG A 6 15.66 6.96 -0.32
C ARG A 6 14.22 6.58 0.03
N TRP A 7 13.38 6.36 -0.97
CA TRP A 7 11.97 5.97 -0.83
C TRP A 7 11.38 5.52 -2.17
N VAL A 8 10.31 4.73 -2.11
CA VAL A 8 9.36 4.58 -3.23
C VAL A 8 8.37 5.75 -3.15
N LEU A 9 7.98 6.34 -4.28
CA LEU A 9 6.97 7.41 -4.31
C LEU A 9 5.67 6.90 -4.93
N GLN A 10 4.55 7.13 -4.25
CA GLN A 10 3.20 6.96 -4.80
C GLN A 10 2.48 8.30 -4.86
N LEU A 11 1.76 8.52 -5.95
CA LEU A 11 0.97 9.72 -6.16
C LEU A 11 -0.45 9.46 -5.68
N HIS A 12 -0.99 10.33 -4.84
CA HIS A 12 -2.32 10.19 -4.27
C HIS A 12 -3.14 11.46 -4.46
N LYS A 13 -4.46 11.32 -4.60
CA LYS A 13 -5.37 12.48 -4.61
C LYS A 13 -5.52 13.07 -3.21
N ASP A 14 -5.55 12.20 -2.20
CA ASP A 14 -5.67 12.58 -0.80
C ASP A 14 -4.55 11.90 0.01
N VAL A 15 -3.49 12.66 0.26
CA VAL A 15 -2.31 12.16 0.96
C VAL A 15 -2.61 11.76 2.41
N PRO A 16 -3.31 12.56 3.24
CA PRO A 16 -3.70 12.12 4.58
C PRO A 16 -4.55 10.84 4.60
N LYS A 17 -5.50 10.70 3.68
CA LYS A 17 -6.31 9.48 3.58
C LYS A 17 -5.47 8.26 3.20
N ALA A 18 -4.55 8.41 2.25
CA ALA A 18 -3.63 7.34 1.87
C ALA A 18 -2.64 6.99 3.00
N ALA A 19 -2.13 7.97 3.75
CA ALA A 19 -1.28 7.73 4.92
C ALA A 19 -2.02 6.92 5.99
N ARG A 20 -3.29 7.26 6.25
CA ARG A 20 -4.17 6.51 7.15
C ARG A 20 -4.39 5.08 6.67
N PHE A 21 -4.59 4.87 5.36
CA PHE A 21 -4.75 3.55 4.76
C PHE A 21 -3.57 2.62 5.09
N TYR A 22 -2.34 3.07 4.86
CA TYR A 22 -1.14 2.28 5.15
C TYR A 22 -0.90 2.11 6.66
N SER A 23 -1.18 3.15 7.45
CA SER A 23 -0.94 3.12 8.90
C SER A 23 -1.95 2.23 9.65
N GLU A 24 -3.25 2.37 9.39
CA GLU A 24 -4.28 1.57 10.07
C GLU A 24 -4.44 0.17 9.45
N GLY A 25 -4.18 0.05 8.15
CA GLY A 25 -4.34 -1.21 7.41
C GLY A 25 -3.14 -2.15 7.51
N LEU A 26 -1.92 -1.61 7.55
CA LEU A 26 -0.66 -2.38 7.51
C LEU A 26 0.33 -1.99 8.60
N ASP A 27 -0.09 -1.21 9.60
CA ASP A 27 0.72 -0.81 10.75
C ASP A 27 1.98 -0.01 10.38
N PHE A 28 1.93 0.75 9.28
CA PHE A 28 3.01 1.68 8.93
C PHE A 28 3.10 2.82 9.94
N THR A 29 4.33 3.20 10.29
CA THR A 29 4.59 4.41 11.07
C THR A 29 4.56 5.63 10.14
N ILE A 30 3.77 6.65 10.50
CA ILE A 30 3.74 7.93 9.82
C ILE A 30 4.83 8.83 10.44
N ASN A 31 5.91 9.08 9.70
CA ASN A 31 6.99 9.97 10.15
C ASN A 31 6.65 11.44 9.88
N VAL A 32 6.03 11.72 8.73
CA VAL A 32 5.59 13.06 8.32
C VAL A 32 4.27 12.92 7.58
N CYS A 33 3.30 13.80 7.84
CA CYS A 33 2.08 13.89 7.04
C CYS A 33 1.57 15.32 6.95
N THR A 34 1.37 15.78 5.72
CA THR A 34 0.80 17.08 5.37
C THR A 34 -0.26 16.87 4.29
N HIS A 35 -0.96 17.92 3.88
CA HIS A 35 -1.92 17.83 2.77
C HIS A 35 -1.30 17.39 1.44
N ARG A 36 0.00 17.60 1.22
CA ARG A 36 0.66 17.34 -0.08
C ARG A 36 1.78 16.31 -0.05
N TRP A 37 2.20 15.89 1.13
CA TRP A 37 3.35 15.02 1.31
C TRP A 37 3.21 14.18 2.58
N ALA A 38 3.56 12.90 2.50
CA ALA A 38 3.75 12.05 3.66
C ALA A 38 4.96 11.14 3.49
N GLU A 39 5.61 10.81 4.60
CA GLU A 39 6.67 9.80 4.67
C GLU A 39 6.25 8.74 5.67
N LEU A 40 6.19 7.50 5.18
CA LEU A 40 5.78 6.33 5.93
C LEU A 40 6.94 5.34 6.02
N GLN A 41 6.96 4.58 7.11
CA GLN A 41 7.98 3.57 7.33
C GLN A 41 7.36 2.25 7.79
N SER A 42 7.84 1.15 7.20
CA SER A 42 7.59 -0.21 7.63
C SER A 42 8.90 -0.99 7.57
N GLY A 43 9.48 -1.29 8.73
CA GLY A 43 10.83 -1.86 8.83
C GLY A 43 11.86 -1.01 8.06
N PRO A 44 12.61 -1.59 7.10
CA PRO A 44 13.59 -0.86 6.28
C PRO A 44 12.96 -0.10 5.10
N LEU A 45 11.69 -0.35 4.77
CA LEU A 45 11.01 0.31 3.65
C LEU A 45 10.58 1.72 4.04
N LYS A 46 10.90 2.68 3.17
CA LYS A 46 10.38 4.05 3.21
C LYS A 46 9.46 4.28 2.02
N LEU A 47 8.22 4.65 2.30
CA LEU A 47 7.21 4.97 1.31
C LEU A 47 6.87 6.46 1.42
N ALA A 48 7.06 7.19 0.34
CA ALA A 48 6.67 8.58 0.22
C ALA A 48 5.33 8.67 -0.53
N LEU A 49 4.44 9.54 -0.06
CA LEU A 49 3.19 9.86 -0.74
C LEU A 49 3.23 11.33 -1.16
N MET A 50 2.88 11.63 -2.40
CA MET A 50 2.79 13.01 -2.89
C MET A 50 1.43 13.28 -3.52
N HIS A 51 0.90 14.46 -3.24
CA HIS A 51 -0.39 14.87 -3.80
C HIS A 51 -0.28 15.11 -5.31
N SER A 52 -1.21 14.52 -6.07
CA SER A 52 -1.40 14.80 -7.49
C SER A 52 -2.83 15.26 -7.75
N SER A 53 -2.96 16.41 -8.43
CA SER A 53 -4.25 17.01 -8.79
C SER A 53 -4.83 16.48 -10.09
N THR A 54 -4.03 15.77 -10.90
CA THR A 54 -4.58 15.04 -12.03
C THR A 54 -5.45 13.92 -11.46
N ASP A 55 -6.55 13.60 -12.16
CA ASP A 55 -6.94 12.21 -12.18
C ASP A 55 -5.69 11.49 -12.64
N ILE A 56 -4.96 10.89 -11.69
CA ILE A 56 -4.07 9.79 -11.97
C ILE A 56 -5.07 8.82 -12.55
N VAL A 57 -5.22 8.93 -13.88
CA VAL A 57 -6.08 8.07 -14.66
C VAL A 57 -5.76 6.72 -14.09
N VAL A 58 -6.81 5.97 -13.76
CA VAL A 58 -6.77 4.54 -13.59
C VAL A 58 -6.04 4.00 -14.81
N GLN A 59 -4.71 4.13 -14.82
CA GLN A 59 -3.83 3.79 -15.89
C GLN A 59 -3.78 2.31 -15.65
N LYS A 60 -4.68 1.62 -16.35
CA LYS A 60 -4.79 0.18 -16.45
C LYS A 60 -3.48 -0.50 -16.87
N GLY A 61 -2.35 0.22 -16.95
CA GLY A 61 -1.01 -0.32 -17.12
C GLY A 61 -0.04 0.35 -16.14
N TYR A 62 0.48 -0.45 -15.21
CA TYR A 62 1.79 -0.30 -14.57
C TYR A 62 1.95 0.72 -13.43
N SER A 63 1.06 0.71 -12.42
CA SER A 63 1.52 1.03 -11.05
C SER A 63 2.39 -0.12 -10.54
N SER A 64 3.53 0.19 -9.93
CA SER A 64 4.28 -0.82 -9.17
C SER A 64 3.39 -1.50 -8.14
N LEU A 65 3.41 -2.82 -8.08
CA LEU A 65 2.79 -3.60 -7.01
C LEU A 65 3.72 -3.55 -5.78
N LEU A 66 3.23 -3.04 -4.66
CA LEU A 66 3.92 -3.20 -3.37
C LEU A 66 3.36 -4.43 -2.67
N SER A 67 4.22 -5.41 -2.37
CA SER A 67 3.82 -6.66 -1.72
C SER A 67 4.37 -6.73 -0.30
N PHE A 68 3.54 -7.12 0.65
CA PHE A 68 3.85 -7.11 2.09
C PHE A 68 3.60 -8.47 2.72
N THR A 69 4.50 -8.86 3.62
CA THR A 69 4.30 -10.01 4.49
C THR A 69 3.49 -9.59 5.71
N VAL A 70 2.41 -10.31 6.00
CA VAL A 70 1.50 -10.06 7.14
C VAL A 70 1.34 -11.31 7.98
N GLY A 71 1.04 -11.13 9.27
CA GLY A 71 0.80 -12.26 10.19
C GLY A 71 -0.61 -12.84 10.12
N ASP A 72 -1.59 -12.04 9.69
CA ASP A 72 -2.99 -12.47 9.48
C ASP A 72 -3.56 -11.77 8.24
N ILE A 73 -3.65 -12.50 7.13
CA ILE A 73 -4.14 -12.02 5.85
C ILE A 73 -5.64 -11.72 5.89
N ASN A 74 -6.42 -12.46 6.67
CA ASN A 74 -7.88 -12.26 6.73
C ASN A 74 -8.18 -10.96 7.48
N ASN A 75 -7.51 -10.73 8.61
CA ASN A 75 -7.64 -9.49 9.36
C ASN A 75 -7.14 -8.29 8.53
N SER A 76 -5.97 -8.44 7.87
CA SER A 76 -5.40 -7.37 7.03
C SER A 76 -6.32 -7.01 5.86
N VAL A 77 -6.83 -7.99 5.12
CA VAL A 77 -7.80 -7.77 4.03
C VAL A 77 -9.05 -7.07 4.57
N THR A 78 -9.59 -7.53 5.70
CA THR A 78 -10.77 -6.92 6.33
C THR A 78 -10.54 -5.43 6.66
N LYS A 79 -9.42 -5.09 7.30
CA LYS A 79 -9.06 -3.70 7.62
C LYS A 79 -8.92 -2.85 6.35
N LEU A 80 -8.21 -3.34 5.35
CA LEU A 80 -7.95 -2.60 4.11
C LEU A 80 -9.24 -2.36 3.33
N MET A 81 -10.14 -3.35 3.28
CA MET A 81 -11.46 -3.19 2.66
C MET A 81 -12.33 -2.18 3.42
N ALA A 82 -12.30 -2.16 4.75
CA ALA A 82 -12.98 -1.15 5.55
C ALA A 82 -12.43 0.28 5.29
N LEU A 83 -11.17 0.40 4.86
CA LEU A 83 -10.52 1.65 4.47
C LEU A 83 -10.73 2.01 2.98
N GLY A 84 -11.51 1.22 2.25
CA GLY A 84 -11.93 1.48 0.87
C GLY A 84 -11.09 0.80 -0.22
N ALA A 85 -10.23 -0.16 0.13
CA ALA A 85 -9.63 -1.01 -0.89
C ALA A 85 -10.61 -2.06 -1.41
N GLU A 86 -10.38 -2.50 -2.64
CA GLU A 86 -11.12 -3.57 -3.29
C GLU A 86 -10.22 -4.79 -3.45
N LEU A 87 -10.72 -5.97 -3.09
CA LEU A 87 -10.00 -7.23 -3.30
C LEU A 87 -10.01 -7.58 -4.79
N ASP A 88 -8.83 -7.85 -5.36
CA ASP A 88 -8.65 -8.24 -6.76
C ASP A 88 -8.54 -9.78 -6.86
N GLY A 89 -9.70 -10.43 -7.00
CA GLY A 89 -9.83 -11.88 -6.98
C GLY A 89 -9.95 -12.47 -5.56
N PRO A 90 -9.92 -13.81 -5.40
CA PRO A 90 -9.99 -14.45 -4.09
C PRO A 90 -8.64 -14.47 -3.36
N ILE A 91 -8.66 -14.65 -2.03
CA ILE A 91 -7.47 -15.08 -1.28
C ILE A 91 -7.10 -16.49 -1.73
N LYS A 92 -5.85 -16.66 -2.19
CA LYS A 92 -5.32 -17.95 -2.62
C LYS A 92 -4.59 -18.63 -1.47
N TYR A 93 -4.82 -19.94 -1.33
CA TYR A 93 -4.19 -20.78 -0.32
C TYR A 93 -3.22 -21.72 -1.03
N GLU A 94 -1.94 -21.36 -1.00
CA GLU A 94 -0.88 -22.08 -1.69
C GLU A 94 -0.06 -22.90 -0.68
N ILE A 95 0.71 -23.88 -1.17
CA ILE A 95 1.58 -24.71 -0.31
C ILE A 95 2.63 -23.91 0.47
N HIS A 96 2.95 -22.70 0.02
CA HIS A 96 3.96 -21.82 0.62
C HIS A 96 3.34 -20.71 1.51
N GLY A 97 2.02 -20.68 1.68
CA GLY A 97 1.32 -19.62 2.41
C GLY A 97 0.13 -19.05 1.64
N LYS A 98 -0.50 -18.01 2.21
CA LYS A 98 -1.69 -17.37 1.65
C LYS A 98 -1.30 -16.10 0.89
N VAL A 99 -1.99 -15.81 -0.22
CA VAL A 99 -1.73 -14.64 -1.06
C VAL A 99 -3.02 -13.91 -1.38
N ALA A 100 -2.98 -12.57 -1.36
CA ALA A 100 -4.07 -11.72 -1.80
C ALA A 100 -3.56 -10.51 -2.59
N ALA A 101 -4.36 -10.00 -3.51
CA ALA A 101 -4.11 -8.74 -4.20
C ALA A 101 -5.25 -7.77 -3.93
N LEU A 102 -4.95 -6.50 -3.67
CA LEU A 102 -5.92 -5.46 -3.40
C LEU A 102 -5.61 -4.23 -4.25
N ARG A 103 -6.67 -3.52 -4.63
CA ARG A 103 -6.61 -2.21 -5.27
C ARG A 103 -6.95 -1.15 -4.24
N CYS A 104 -6.03 -0.22 -4.00
CA CYS A 104 -6.27 0.94 -3.14
C CYS A 104 -7.25 1.91 -3.80
N VAL A 105 -7.80 2.86 -3.03
CA VAL A 105 -8.79 3.85 -3.49
C VAL A 105 -8.31 4.63 -4.74
N ASP A 106 -7.02 4.93 -4.85
CA ASP A 106 -6.42 5.65 -5.98
C ASP A 106 -5.90 4.73 -7.10
N GLY A 107 -6.26 3.44 -7.06
CA GLY A 107 -5.95 2.47 -8.11
C GLY A 107 -4.61 1.73 -7.96
N HIS A 108 -3.79 2.07 -6.96
CA HIS A 108 -2.54 1.37 -6.68
C HIS A 108 -2.76 -0.08 -6.28
N MET A 109 -1.90 -0.96 -6.78
CA MET A 109 -1.95 -2.38 -6.48
C MET A 109 -1.10 -2.72 -5.26
N LEU A 110 -1.69 -3.51 -4.36
CA LEU A 110 -1.10 -4.00 -3.12
C LEU A 110 -1.15 -5.53 -3.11
N GLY A 111 -0.04 -6.19 -2.79
CA GLY A 111 0.03 -7.63 -2.54
C GLY A 111 0.14 -7.91 -1.05
N LEU A 112 -0.51 -8.96 -0.57
CA LEU A 112 -0.34 -9.51 0.76
C LEU A 112 0.11 -10.96 0.68
N TYR A 113 1.01 -11.33 1.57
CA TYR A 113 1.50 -12.69 1.75
C TYR A 113 1.53 -13.05 3.24
N GLU A 114 0.94 -14.18 3.62
CA GLU A 114 1.07 -14.77 4.96
C GLU A 114 1.82 -16.11 4.84
N PRO A 115 3.02 -16.25 5.43
CA PRO A 115 3.75 -17.51 5.43
C PRO A 115 2.98 -18.62 6.17
N SER A 116 3.21 -19.87 5.75
CA SER A 116 2.66 -21.05 6.43
C SER A 116 3.35 -21.35 7.76
#